data_AF-A0AAW2UMU3-F1
#
_entry.id   AF-A0AAW2UMU3-F1
#
_cell.length_a   1.000
_cell.length_b   1.000
_cell.length_c   1.000
_cell.angle_alpha   90.00
_cell.angle_beta   90.00
_cell.angle_gamma   90.00
#
_symmetry.space_group_name_H-M   'P 1'
#
loop_
_entity.id
_entity.type
_entity.pdbx_description
1 polymer ?
#
loop_
_entity_poly.entity_id
_entity_poly.type
_entity_poly.pdbx_seq_one_letter_code
_entity_poly.pdbx_strand_id
1 'polypeptide(L)' 'ELPEHQRGDAVSSMVYEANARVRDPVYGCVGAISSLQQQIDMLQTQLALAQAEVVHMRMRPVLIDD' A
#
# COMPACT_ATOMS: atom_id res chain seq x y z
N GLU A 1 17.05 10.80 25.05
CA GLU A 1 15.59 10.95 25.23
C GLU A 1 15.01 11.79 24.10
N LEU A 2 13.72 11.64 23.78
CA LEU A 2 13.03 12.43 22.75
C LEU A 2 12.64 13.82 23.30
N PRO A 3 12.62 14.87 22.45
CA PRO A 3 12.01 16.16 22.77
C PRO A 3 10.56 16.00 23.22
N GLU A 4 10.10 16.82 24.18
CA GLU A 4 8.76 16.68 24.77
C GLU A 4 7.63 16.63 23.74
N HIS A 5 7.71 17.46 22.70
CA HIS A 5 6.71 17.53 21.64
C HIS A 5 6.61 16.24 20.79
N GLN A 6 7.61 15.35 20.82
CA GLN A 6 7.60 14.06 20.08
C GLN A 6 7.20 12.88 20.97
N ARG A 7 7.16 13.07 22.30
CA ARG A 7 6.93 11.96 23.24
C ARG A 7 5.53 11.38 23.09
N GLY A 8 4.51 12.22 22.85
CA GLY A 8 3.12 11.77 22.65
C GLY A 8 2.97 10.84 21.43
N ASP A 9 3.58 11.21 20.30
CA ASP A 9 3.57 10.39 19.09
C ASP A 9 4.34 9.09 19.30
N ALA A 10 5.51 9.14 19.94
CA ALA A 10 6.29 7.96 20.26
C ALA A 10 5.53 6.96 21.15
N VAL A 11 4.83 7.45 22.19
CA VAL A 11 3.97 6.61 23.03
C VAL A 11 2.84 5.98 22.21
N SER A 12 2.22 6.75 21.33
CA SER A 12 1.16 6.25 20.46
C SER A 12 1.67 5.13 19.53
N SER A 13 2.86 5.30 18.94
CA SER A 13 3.51 4.25 18.14
C SER A 13 3.81 3.00 18.96
N MET A 14 4.40 3.14 20.16
CA MET A 14 4.70 2.01 21.04
C MET A 14 3.44 1.22 21.43
N VAL A 15 2.34 1.91 21.74
CA VAL A 15 1.05 1.27 22.06
C VAL A 15 0.50 0.52 20.85
N TYR A 16 0.57 1.12 19.66
CA TYR A 16 0.16 0.46 18.42
C TYR A 16 0.97 -0.83 18.17
N GLU A 17 2.30 -0.75 18.24
CA GLU A 17 3.19 -1.89 18.02
C GLU A 17 2.97 -3.01 19.04
N ALA A 18 2.81 -2.66 20.32
CA ALA A 18 2.52 -3.60 21.38
C ALA A 18 1.18 -4.32 21.14
N ASN A 19 0.13 -3.58 20.79
CA ASN A 19 -1.18 -4.14 20.48
C ASN A 19 -1.14 -5.04 19.24
N ALA A 20 -0.38 -4.66 18.22
CA ALA A 20 -0.18 -5.49 17.04
C ALA A 20 0.52 -6.81 17.40
N ARG A 21 1.55 -6.77 18.25
CA ARG A 21 2.25 -7.97 18.74
C ARG A 21 1.39 -8.84 19.67
N VAL A 22 0.45 -8.28 20.41
CA VAL A 22 -0.54 -9.06 21.18
C VAL A 22 -1.48 -9.84 20.26
N ARG A 23 -1.90 -9.23 19.14
CA ARG A 23 -2.81 -9.86 18.16
C ARG A 23 -2.09 -10.87 17.27
N ASP A 24 -0.88 -10.55 16.85
CA ASP A 24 -0.01 -11.40 16.05
C ASP A 24 1.37 -11.50 16.74
N PRO A 25 1.59 -12.53 17.57
CA PRO A 25 2.84 -12.68 18.32
C PRO A 25 4.07 -12.92 17.44
N VAL A 26 3.90 -13.38 16.20
CA VAL A 26 5.00 -13.71 15.31
C VAL A 26 5.39 -12.50 14.48
N TYR A 27 4.43 -11.87 13.79
CA TYR A 27 4.71 -10.80 12.85
C TYR A 27 4.33 -9.41 13.38
N GLY A 28 3.44 -9.29 14.37
CA GLY A 28 3.03 -8.01 14.94
C GLY A 28 2.63 -6.97 13.88
N CYS A 29 3.18 -5.75 13.99
CA CYS A 29 2.94 -4.71 12.99
C CYS A 29 3.61 -5.00 11.63
N VAL A 30 4.61 -5.88 11.56
CA VAL A 30 5.26 -6.27 10.31
C VAL A 30 4.27 -7.00 9.40
N GLY A 31 3.34 -7.78 9.96
CA GLY A 31 2.27 -8.42 9.19
C GLY A 31 1.39 -7.40 8.46
N ALA A 32 1.06 -6.28 9.12
CA ALA A 32 0.32 -5.18 8.49
C ALA A 32 1.14 -4.50 7.39
N ILE A 33 2.43 -4.26 7.63
CA ILE A 33 3.36 -3.67 6.64
C ILE A 33 3.44 -4.57 5.39
N SER A 34 3.65 -5.87 5.55
CA SER A 34 3.74 -6.82 4.44
C SER A 34 2.45 -6.89 3.64
N SER A 35 1.29 -6.91 4.31
CA SER A 35 -0.01 -6.90 3.65
C SER A 35 -0.24 -5.62 2.85
N LEU A 36 0.15 -4.46 3.39
CA LEU A 36 0.08 -3.18 2.66
C LEU A 36 1.01 -3.18 1.45
N GLN A 37 2.22 -3.72 1.58
CA GLN A 37 3.15 -3.82 0.45
C GLN A 37 2.58 -4.69 -0.67
N GLN A 38 2.00 -5.85 -0.36
CA GLN A 38 1.34 -6.70 -1.35
C GLN A 38 0.18 -6.00 -2.06
N GLN A 39 -0.60 -5.20 -1.31
CA GLN A 39 -1.69 -4.41 -1.89
C GLN A 39 -1.17 -3.31 -2.82
N ILE A 40 -0.07 -2.64 -2.45
CA ILE A 40 0.60 -1.66 -3.32
C ILE A 40 1.04 -2.32 -4.62
N ASP A 41 1.72 -3.46 -4.55
CA ASP A 41 2.24 -4.16 -5.73
C ASP A 41 1.10 -4.62 -6.67
N MET A 42 -0.01 -5.11 -6.08
CA MET A 42 -1.20 -5.47 -6.82
C MET A 42 -1.82 -4.26 -7.52
N LEU A 43 -1.99 -3.14 -6.82
CA LEU A 43 -2.57 -1.92 -7.37
C LEU A 43 -1.69 -1.32 -8.47
N GLN A 44 -0.36 -1.36 -8.32
CA GLN A 44 0.57 -0.93 -9.35
C GLN A 44 0.45 -1.80 -10.61
N THR A 45 0.29 -3.12 -10.45
CA THR A 45 0.06 -4.04 -11.56
C THR A 45 -1.25 -3.73 -12.29
N GLN A 46 -2.34 -3.56 -11.54
CA GLN A 46 -3.65 -3.20 -12.10
C GLN A 46 -3.60 -1.87 -12.85
N LEU A 47 -2.90 -0.88 -12.30
CA LEU A 47 -2.72 0.42 -12.94
C LEU A 47 -1.96 0.30 -14.25
N ALA A 48 -0.86 -0.47 -14.28
CA ALA A 48 -0.08 -0.70 -15.49
C ALA A 48 -0.91 -1.37 -16.59
N LEU A 49 -1.74 -2.37 -16.23
CA LEU A 49 -2.65 -3.04 -17.17
C LEU A 49 -3.69 -2.07 -17.73
N ALA A 50 -4.34 -1.28 -16.87
CA ALA A 50 -5.33 -0.28 -17.30
C ALA A 50 -4.71 0.79 -18.20
N GLN A 51 -3.49 1.23 -17.91
CA GLN A 51 -2.75 2.17 -18.75
C GLN A 51 -2.44 1.57 -20.12
N ALA A 52 -2.00 0.32 -20.18
CA ALA A 52 -1.74 -0.39 -21.44
C ALA A 52 -3.04 -0.55 -22.27
N GLU A 53 -4.16 -0.87 -21.62
CA GLU A 53 -5.46 -0.97 -22.28
C GLU A 53 -5.91 0.37 -22.88
N VAL A 54 -5.76 1.48 -22.14
CA VAL A 54 -6.06 2.83 -22.65
C VAL A 54 -5.21 3.17 -23.87
N VAL A 55 -3.91 2.85 -23.84
CA VAL A 55 -3.02 3.07 -24.99
C VAL A 55 -3.47 2.23 -26.18
N HIS A 56 -3.78 0.94 -25.97
CA HIS A 56 -4.26 0.06 -27.03
C HIS A 56 -5.57 0.57 -27.65
N MET A 57 -6.53 1.06 -26.84
CA MET A 57 -7.76 1.66 -27.35
C MET A 57 -7.50 2.91 -28.18
N ARG A 58 -6.54 3.76 -27.78
CA ARG A 58 -6.16 4.97 -28.53
C ARG A 58 -5.40 4.69 -29.82
N MET A 59 -4.70 3.55 -29.89
CA MET A 59 -3.92 3.14 -31.06
C MET A 59 -4.72 2.30 -32.06
N ARG A 60 -5.92 1.84 -31.71
CA ARG A 60 -6.83 1.22 -32.68
C ARG A 60 -7.12 2.24 -33.80
N PRO A 61 -6.71 1.98 -35.06
CA PRO A 61 -7.04 2.87 -36.14
C PRO A 61 -8.57 2.95 -36.24
N VAL A 62 -9.10 4.16 -36.36
CA VAL A 62 -10.46 4.40 -36.87
C VAL A 62 -10.46 3.96 -38.33
N LEU A 63 -10.48 2.66 -38.58
CA LEU A 63 -10.52 2.06 -39.91
C LEU A 63 -11.35 0.77 -39.86
N ILE A 64 -12.60 0.85 -39.41
CA ILE A 64 -13.74 0.08 -39.95
C ILE A 64 -15.00 0.90 -39.61
N ASP A 65 -15.26 1.95 -40.38
CA ASP A 65 -16.58 2.56 -40.57
C ASP A 65 -16.47 3.43 -41.84
N ASP A 66 -16.24 2.76 -42.98
CA ASP A 66 -16.70 3.21 -44.31
C ASP A 66 -18.02 2.49 -44.60
#